data_AF-A0A1X7SEF4-F1
#
_entry.id   AF-A0A1X7SEF4-F1
#
_cell.length_a   1.000
_cell.length_b   1.000
_cell.length_c   1.000
_cell.angle_alpha   90.00
_cell.angle_beta   90.00
_cell.angle_gamma   90.00
#
_symmetry.space_group_name_H-M   'P 1'
#
loop_
_entity.id
_entity.type
_entity.pdbx_description
1 polymer ?
#
loop_
_entity_poly.entity_id
_entity_poly.type
_entity_poly.pdbx_seq_one_letter_code
_entity_poly.pdbx_strand_id
1 'polypeptide(L)' 'KSISFLSNDCSLIHNNVAIHSVFVDAAGEWKLSGVEWMYSYNDT' A
#
# COMPACT_ATOMS: atom_id res chain seq x y z
N LYS A 1 7.58 3.29 -4.40
CA LYS A 1 8.33 2.20 -3.71
C LYS A 1 7.40 1.28 -2.94
N SER A 2 6.63 1.77 -1.96
CA SER A 2 5.74 0.93 -1.13
C SER A 2 4.77 0.01 -1.92
N ILE A 3 4.00 0.55 -2.88
CA ILE A 3 3.08 -0.29 -3.69
C ILE A 3 3.81 -1.38 -4.48
N SER A 4 4.97 -1.05 -5.06
CA SER A 4 5.76 -2.03 -5.79
C SER A 4 6.24 -3.16 -4.89
N PHE A 5 6.61 -2.86 -3.64
CA PHE A 5 6.99 -3.87 -2.66
C PHE A 5 5.82 -4.80 -2.31
N LEU A 6 4.63 -4.24 -2.05
CA LEU A 6 3.44 -5.03 -1.78
C LEU A 6 3.11 -5.98 -2.94
N SER A 7 3.09 -5.46 -4.16
CA SER A 7 2.70 -6.23 -5.34
C SER A 7 3.75 -7.26 -5.76
N ASN A 8 5.03 -6.89 -5.77
CA ASN A 8 6.07 -7.70 -6.39
C ASN A 8 6.79 -8.61 -5.40
N ASP A 9 6.95 -8.16 -4.15
CA ASP A 9 7.73 -8.88 -3.14
C ASP A 9 6.82 -9.63 -2.15
N CYS A 10 5.59 -9.17 -1.93
CA CYS A 10 4.67 -9.75 -0.95
C CYS A 10 3.46 -10.48 -1.56
N SER A 11 3.23 -10.38 -2.87
CA SER A 11 2.01 -10.88 -3.53
C SER A 11 0.71 -10.36 -2.89
N LEU A 12 0.73 -9.10 -2.43
CA LEU A 12 -0.40 -8.40 -1.82
C LEU A 12 -0.92 -7.27 -2.70
N ILE A 13 -2.23 -7.14 -2.79
CA ILE A 13 -2.90 -6.03 -3.48
C ILE A 13 -3.34 -5.01 -2.43
N HIS A 14 -2.93 -3.73 -2.58
CA HIS A 14 -3.28 -2.66 -1.63
C HIS A 14 -4.80 -2.41 -1.52
N ASN A 15 -5.48 -2.49 -2.66
CA ASN A 15 -6.94 -2.38 -2.79
C ASN A 15 -7.57 -1.04 -2.32
N ASN A 16 -6.77 -0.02 -1.99
CA ASN A 16 -7.26 1.29 -1.57
C ASN A 16 -6.29 2.44 -1.94
N VAL A 17 -5.83 2.49 -3.19
CA VAL A 17 -4.90 3.54 -3.65
C VAL A 17 -5.71 4.80 -3.99
N ALA A 18 -5.61 5.81 -3.14
CA ALA A 18 -6.35 7.07 -3.25
C ALA A 18 -5.56 8.22 -2.60
N ILE A 19 -5.95 9.47 -2.89
CA ILE A 19 -5.23 10.64 -2.35
C ILE A 19 -5.24 10.68 -0.81
N HIS A 20 -6.28 10.12 -0.18
CA HIS A 20 -6.41 10.07 1.27
C HIS A 20 -5.58 8.94 1.92
N SER A 21 -5.05 7.99 1.14
CA SER A 21 -4.21 6.90 1.67
C SER A 21 -2.71 7.17 1.55
N VAL A 22 -2.32 8.31 0.98
CA VAL A 22 -0.92 8.73 0.81
C VAL A 22 -0.65 10.01 1.60
N PHE A 23 0.38 10.00 2.45
CA PHE A 23 0.73 11.13 3.30
C PHE A 23 2.24 11.23 3.48
N VAL A 24 2.69 12.40 3.89
CA VAL A 24 4.09 12.68 4.19
C VAL A 24 4.17 12.99 5.67
N ASP A 25 5.08 12.34 6.39
CA ASP A 25 5.29 12.63 7.82
C ASP A 25 6.17 13.87 8.04
N ALA A 26 6.37 14.24 9.31
CA ALA A 26 7.19 15.40 9.67
C ALA A 26 8.67 15.30 9.25
N ALA A 27 9.17 14.10 8.96
CA ALA A 27 10.52 13.87 8.45
C ALA A 27 10.60 13.97 6.91
N GLY A 28 9.46 14.12 6.21
CA GLY A 28 9.40 14.15 4.76
C GLY A 28 9.26 12.77 4.12
N GLU A 29 9.03 11.71 4.91
CA GLU A 29 8.88 10.35 4.39
C GLU A 29 7.47 10.09 3.89
N TRP A 30 7.37 9.52 2.69
CA TRP A 30 6.11 9.14 2.07
C TRP A 30 5.59 7.82 2.66
N LYS A 31 4.35 7.84 3.13
CA LYS A 31 3.68 6.71 3.78
C LYS A 31 2.39 6.34 3.08
N LEU A 32 1.98 5.09 3.29
CA LEU A 32 0.78 4.49 2.75
C LEU A 32 -0.06 3.92 3.91
N SER A 33 -1.35 4.27 3.98
CA SER A 33 -2.34 3.73 4.93
C SER A 33 -3.44 2.98 4.17
N GLY A 34 -4.44 2.44 4.88
CA GLY A 34 -5.52 1.67 4.25
C GLY A 34 -5.11 0.23 3.94
N VAL A 35 -4.09 -0.28 4.64
CA VAL A 35 -3.55 -1.63 4.47
C VAL A 35 -4.49 -2.71 5.02
N GLU A 36 -5.49 -2.34 5.79
CA GLU A 36 -6.55 -3.25 6.27
C GLU A 36 -7.46 -3.78 5.16
N TRP A 37 -7.44 -3.15 3.97
CA TRP A 37 -8.21 -3.57 2.79
C TRP A 37 -7.44 -4.49 1.85
N MET A 38 -6.20 -4.84 2.22
CA MET A 38 -5.34 -5.68 1.41
C MET A 38 -5.88 -7.11 1.32
N TYR A 39 -5.59 -7.74 0.18
CA TYR A 39 -5.84 -9.17 -0.01
C TYR A 39 -4.69 -9.82 -0.79
N SER A 40 -4.58 -11.14 -0.67
CA SER A 40 -3.56 -11.92 -1.38
C SER A 40 -3.96 -12.08 -2.84
N TYR A 41 -2.98 -12.05 -3.75
CA TYR A 41 -3.20 -12.47 -5.14
C TYR A 41 -3.77 -13.89 -5.26
N ASN A 42 -3.54 -14.75 -4.26
CA ASN A 42 -4.05 -16.13 -4.28
C ASN A 42 -5.51 -16.24 -3.84
N ASP A 43 -6.13 -15.15 -3.38
CA ASP A 43 -7.53 -15.11 -2.97
C ASP A 43 -8.48 -14.72 -4.14
N THR A 44 -7.95 -14.53 -5.36
CA THR A 44 -8.71 -14.23 -6.59
C THR A 44 -9.23 -15.47 -7.30
#